data_AF-M1Z1S4-F1
#
_entry.id   AF-M1Z1S4-F1
#
_cell.length_a   1.000
_cell.length_b   1.000
_cell.length_c   1.000
_cell.angle_alpha   90.00
_cell.angle_beta   90.00
_cell.angle_gamma   90.00
#
_symmetry.space_group_name_H-M   'P 1'
#
loop_
_entity.id
_entity.type
_entity.pdbx_description
1 polymer ?
#
loop_
_entity_poly.entity_id
_entity_poly.type
_entity_poly.pdbx_seq_one_letter_code
_entity_poly.pdbx_strand_id
1 'polypeptide(L)'
;MEPIELNDPAEIQQFLSKVRLTGKGFTSDALLGDVFEAGLDYPDFLKAEGEDPEASYDGKSPAWAKYHVRQGKRVFMVYGAAGRERRSHFSETP
;
A
#
# COMPACT_ATOMS: atom_id res chain seq x y z
N MET A 1 8.00 -6.47 10.77
CA MET A 1 6.61 -5.96 10.86
C MET A 1 5.64 -7.14 10.76
N GLU A 2 4.62 -7.20 11.63
CA GLU A 2 3.57 -8.24 11.55
C GLU A 2 2.66 -7.97 10.35
N PRO A 3 2.22 -9.00 9.61
CA PRO A 3 1.31 -8.79 8.49
C PRO A 3 -0.04 -8.28 8.98
N ILE A 4 -0.60 -7.29 8.28
CA ILE A 4 -1.93 -6.76 8.52
C ILE A 4 -2.84 -7.16 7.38
N GLU A 5 -4.06 -7.58 7.72
CA GLU A 5 -5.14 -7.79 6.77
C GLU A 5 -6.36 -7.03 7.25
N LEU A 6 -6.89 -6.15 6.40
CA LEU A 6 -8.09 -5.36 6.63
C LEU A 6 -9.09 -5.68 5.54
N ASN A 7 -10.36 -5.79 5.95
CA ASN A 7 -11.49 -6.04 5.05
C ASN A 7 -12.55 -4.94 5.15
N ASP A 8 -12.37 -3.96 6.05
CA ASP A 8 -13.27 -2.83 6.19
C ASP A 8 -12.74 -1.64 5.37
N PRO A 9 -13.53 -1.13 4.40
CA PRO A 9 -13.11 -0.06 3.51
C PRO A 9 -12.72 1.23 4.25
N ALA A 10 -13.40 1.58 5.34
CA ALA A 10 -13.08 2.79 6.10
C ALA A 10 -11.76 2.62 6.87
N GLU A 11 -11.53 1.44 7.46
CA GLU A 11 -10.24 1.13 8.10
C GLU A 11 -9.10 1.08 7.08
N ILE A 12 -9.33 0.50 5.90
CA ILE A 12 -8.36 0.44 4.81
C ILE A 12 -7.96 1.85 4.37
N GLN A 13 -8.93 2.74 4.13
CA GLN A 13 -8.65 4.12 3.73
C GLN A 13 -7.85 4.87 4.81
N GLN A 14 -8.26 4.75 6.07
CA GLN A 14 -7.52 5.36 7.18
C GLN A 14 -6.10 4.82 7.29
N PHE A 15 -5.92 3.51 7.14
CA PHE A 15 -4.61 2.88 7.17
C PHE A 15 -3.71 3.42 6.04
N LEU A 16 -4.21 3.37 4.80
CA LEU A 16 -3.48 3.85 3.61
C LEU A 16 -3.15 5.35 3.69
N SER A 17 -3.99 6.17 4.32
CA SER A 17 -3.74 7.60 4.50
C SER A 17 -2.52 7.88 5.40
N LYS A 18 -2.19 6.94 6.28
CA LYS A 18 -1.05 7.04 7.21
C LYS A 18 0.21 6.38 6.66
N VAL A 19 0.11 5.66 5.56
CA VAL A 19 1.24 5.00 4.91
C VAL A 19 1.97 5.97 4.01
N ARG A 20 3.26 6.14 4.29
CA ARG A 20 4.23 6.94 3.55
C ARG A 20 5.32 6.04 3.01
N LEU A 21 5.61 6.19 1.73
CA LEU A 21 6.65 5.45 1.03
C LEU A 21 7.71 6.44 0.55
N THR A 22 8.93 6.29 1.04
CA THR A 22 10.08 7.14 0.66
C THR A 22 11.20 6.27 0.09
N GLY A 23 12.25 6.84 -0.50
CA GLY A 23 13.36 6.05 -1.05
C GLY A 23 13.42 6.03 -2.57
N LYS A 24 13.96 4.95 -3.15
CA LYS A 24 14.16 4.83 -4.62
C LYS A 24 13.00 4.12 -5.31
N GLY A 25 12.54 4.70 -6.42
CA GLY A 25 11.43 4.17 -7.24
C GLY A 25 10.11 4.84 -6.88
N PHE A 26 9.09 4.04 -6.58
CA PHE A 26 7.77 4.52 -6.18
C PHE A 26 7.79 5.13 -4.77
N THR A 27 7.51 6.42 -4.71
CA THR A 27 7.40 7.22 -3.47
C THR A 27 6.02 7.85 -3.40
N SER A 28 5.43 7.86 -2.21
CA SER A 28 4.13 8.46 -1.97
C SER A 28 4.04 9.01 -0.55
N ASP A 29 3.45 10.20 -0.41
CA ASP A 29 3.20 10.81 0.90
C ASP A 29 1.92 10.23 1.57
N ALA A 30 1.03 9.66 0.77
CA ALA A 30 -0.15 8.97 1.25
C ALA A 30 -0.53 7.91 0.22
N LEU A 31 -0.29 6.64 0.54
CA LEU A 31 -0.59 5.53 -0.37
C LEU A 31 -2.07 5.51 -0.81
N LEU A 32 -2.96 6.08 0.01
CA LEU A 32 -4.35 6.28 -0.32
C LEU A 32 -4.56 7.05 -1.64
N GLY A 33 -3.76 8.09 -1.88
CA GLY A 33 -3.85 8.89 -3.09
C GLY A 33 -3.62 8.05 -4.34
N ASP A 34 -2.55 7.27 -4.36
CA ASP A 34 -2.23 6.39 -5.49
C ASP A 34 -3.28 5.30 -5.70
N VAL A 35 -3.88 4.80 -4.61
CA VAL A 35 -4.97 3.81 -4.66
C VAL A 35 -6.22 4.42 -5.31
N PHE A 36 -6.55 5.67 -4.99
CA PHE A 36 -7.64 6.40 -5.64
C PHE A 36 -7.32 6.73 -7.10
N GLU A 37 -6.09 7.13 -7.42
CA GLU A 37 -5.66 7.34 -8.81
C GLU A 37 -5.71 6.06 -9.64
N ALA A 38 -5.51 4.90 -9.02
CA ALA A 38 -5.71 3.59 -9.63
C ALA A 38 -7.20 3.19 -9.79
N GLY A 39 -8.14 4.03 -9.34
CA GLY A 39 -9.58 3.78 -9.43
C GLY A 39 -10.10 2.80 -8.38
N LEU A 40 -9.41 2.69 -7.23
CA LEU A 40 -9.87 1.95 -6.06
C LEU A 40 -10.41 2.92 -4.99
N ASP A 41 -11.52 3.60 -5.28
CA ASP A 41 -12.14 4.57 -4.36
C ASP A 41 -12.70 3.93 -3.08
N TYR A 42 -13.02 2.64 -3.12
CA TYR A 42 -13.66 1.91 -2.02
C TYR A 42 -13.09 0.49 -1.90
N PRO A 43 -11.82 0.35 -1.48
CA PRO A 43 -11.16 -0.95 -1.39
C PRO A 43 -11.83 -1.84 -0.34
N ASP A 44 -12.16 -3.08 -0.73
CA ASP A 44 -12.77 -4.07 0.17
C ASP A 44 -11.76 -4.98 0.86
N PHE A 45 -10.50 -4.91 0.43
CA PHE A 45 -9.44 -5.75 0.98
C PHE A 45 -8.09 -5.02 0.92
N LEU A 46 -7.34 -5.10 2.01
CA LEU A 46 -5.95 -4.68 2.09
C LEU A 46 -5.14 -5.73 2.83
N LYS A 47 -3.97 -6.05 2.29
CA LYS A 47 -2.95 -6.84 2.97
C LYS A 47 -1.62 -6.13 2.93
N ALA A 48 -1.02 -5.88 4.08
CA ALA A 48 0.30 -5.29 4.21
C ALA A 48 1.26 -6.31 4.85
N GLU A 49 2.42 -6.55 4.24
CA GLU A 49 3.38 -7.53 4.74
C GLU A 49 4.84 -7.14 4.42
N GLY A 50 5.77 -7.81 5.08
CA GLY A 50 7.19 -7.52 4.99
C GLY A 50 7.61 -6.32 5.84
N GLU A 51 8.87 -5.97 5.77
CA GLU A 51 9.45 -4.87 6.52
C GLU A 51 10.34 -4.05 5.59
N ASP A 52 10.10 -2.75 5.56
CA ASP A 52 10.85 -1.82 4.74
C ASP A 52 11.25 -0.58 5.58
N PRO A 53 12.55 -0.31 5.71
CA PRO A 53 13.04 0.83 6.48
C PRO A 53 12.77 2.17 5.80
N GLU A 54 12.53 2.16 4.49
CA GLU A 54 12.22 3.34 3.69
C GLU A 54 10.69 3.63 3.64
N ALA A 55 9.88 2.75 4.24
CA ALA A 55 8.45 2.95 4.45
C ALA A 55 8.17 3.40 5.89
N SER A 56 7.14 4.23 6.04
CA SER A 56 6.70 4.78 7.32
C SER A 56 5.19 4.66 7.45
N TYR A 57 4.72 4.32 8.65
CA TYR A 57 3.30 4.32 9.00
C TYR A 57 3.08 5.27 10.17
N ASP A 58 2.22 6.27 9.98
CA ASP A 58 1.90 7.28 11.00
C ASP A 58 3.16 7.98 11.54
N GLY A 59 4.14 8.22 10.65
CA GLY A 59 5.44 8.81 11.01
C GLY A 59 6.43 7.86 11.69
N LYS A 60 6.10 6.57 11.84
CA LYS A 60 7.00 5.55 12.40
C LYS A 60 7.57 4.66 11.30
N SER A 61 8.89 4.53 11.28
CA SER A 61 9.62 3.58 10.44
C SER A 61 10.27 2.50 11.34
N PRO A 62 10.49 1.26 10.86
CA PRO A 62 10.13 0.72 9.54
C PRO A 62 8.63 0.40 9.42
N ALA A 63 8.12 0.39 8.18
CA ALA A 63 6.75 -0.05 7.88
C ALA A 63 6.73 -1.28 6.96
N TRP A 64 5.60 -1.56 6.31
CA TRP A 64 5.47 -2.73 5.43
C TRP A 64 6.15 -2.51 4.08
N ALA A 65 6.69 -3.59 3.52
CA ALA A 65 7.37 -3.58 2.23
C ALA A 65 6.41 -3.80 1.04
N LYS A 66 5.29 -4.48 1.32
CA LYS A 66 4.28 -4.84 0.33
C LYS A 66 2.92 -4.42 0.81
N TYR A 67 2.14 -3.86 -0.11
CA TYR A 67 0.75 -3.48 0.09
C TYR A 67 -0.06 -4.08 -1.05
N HIS A 68 -1.08 -4.84 -0.74
CA HIS A 68 -1.97 -5.44 -1.70
C HIS A 68 -3.38 -4.95 -1.39
N VAL A 69 -3.88 -4.04 -2.20
CA VAL A 69 -5.20 -3.45 -2.10
C VAL A 69 -6.06 -4.01 -3.21
N ARG A 70 -7.30 -4.40 -2.91
CA ARG A 70 -8.26 -4.89 -3.89
C ARG A 70 -9.61 -4.19 -3.71
N GLN A 71 -10.26 -3.95 -4.85
CA GLN A 71 -11.66 -3.57 -4.95
C GLN A 71 -12.36 -4.41 -6.02
N GLY A 72 -13.11 -5.43 -5.61
CA GLY A 72 -13.77 -6.39 -6.50
C GLY A 72 -12.78 -7.08 -7.44
N LYS A 73 -12.78 -6.68 -8.71
CA LYS A 73 -11.87 -7.17 -9.77
C LYS A 73 -10.59 -6.34 -9.93
N ARG A 74 -10.50 -5.17 -9.28
CA ARG A 74 -9.36 -4.28 -9.36
C ARG A 74 -8.37 -4.60 -8.27
N VAL A 75 -7.09 -4.65 -8.62
CA VAL A 75 -6.00 -4.94 -7.69
C VAL A 75 -4.91 -3.91 -7.87
N PHE A 76 -4.48 -3.31 -6.76
CA PHE A 76 -3.34 -2.42 -6.68
C PHE A 76 -2.31 -3.00 -5.71
N MET A 77 -1.14 -3.33 -6.22
CA MET A 77 -0.04 -3.89 -5.45
C MET A 77 1.14 -2.95 -5.46
N VAL A 78 1.66 -2.62 -4.30
CA VAL A 78 2.96 -1.98 -4.14
C VAL A 78 3.92 -2.98 -3.55
N TYR A 79 5.09 -3.09 -4.14
CA TYR A 79 6.16 -3.94 -3.63
C TYR A 79 7.51 -3.30 -3.86
N GLY A 80 8.34 -3.35 -2.83
CA GLY A 80 9.75 -2.99 -2.88
C GLY A 80 10.34 -3.34 -1.53
N ALA A 81 11.44 -4.09 -1.55
CA ALA A 81 12.16 -4.43 -0.34
C ALA A 81 13.40 -3.54 -0.23
N ALA A 82 13.93 -3.40 0.98
CA ALA A 82 15.12 -2.62 1.29
C ALA A 82 16.20 -2.74 0.19
N GLY A 83 16.52 -1.62 -0.45
CA GLY A 83 17.57 -1.54 -1.48
C GLY A 83 17.15 -1.93 -2.90
N ARG A 84 15.88 -2.28 -3.15
CA ARG A 84 15.32 -2.45 -4.50
C ARG A 84 14.36 -1.31 -4.83
N GLU A 85 14.34 -0.89 -6.08
CA GLU A 85 13.39 0.12 -6.58
C GLU A 85 11.95 -0.34 -6.32
N ARG A 86 11.21 0.44 -5.53
CA ARG A 86 9.81 0.16 -5.23
C ARG A 86 8.98 0.33 -6.49
N ARG A 87 8.05 -0.58 -6.74
CA ARG A 87 7.17 -0.57 -7.92
C ARG A 87 5.72 -0.71 -7.48
N SER A 88 4.84 -0.02 -8.19
CA SER A 88 3.41 -0.24 -8.14
C SER A 88 2.98 -1.06 -9.36
N HIS A 89 2.01 -1.94 -9.15
CA HIS A 89 1.38 -2.74 -10.19
C HIS A 89 -0.13 -2.66 -10.02
N PHE A 90 -0.80 -2.24 -11.07
CA PHE A 90 -2.25 -2.21 -11.16
C PHE A 90 -2.71 -3.27 -12.15
N SER A 91 -3.76 -3.99 -11.80
CA SER A 91 -4.37 -5.01 -12.67
C SER A 91 -5.88 -5.05 -12.47
N GLU A 92 -6.62 -5.22 -13.57
CA GLU A 92 -8.06 -5.50 -13.56
C GLU A 92 -8.24 -6.94 -14.05
N THR A 93 -8.65 -7.85 -13.15
CA THR A 93 -8.95 -9.23 -13.55
C THR A 93 -10.24 -9.26 -14.37
N PRO A 94 -10.26 -9.94 -15.54
CA PRO A 94 -11.41 -9.93 -16.46
C PRO A 94 -12.71 -10.52 -15.90
#